data_AF-A0A938GM52-F1
#
_entry.id   AF-A0A938GM52-F1
#
_cell.length_a   1.000
_cell.length_b   1.000
_cell.length_c   1.000
_cell.angle_alpha   90.00
_cell.angle_beta   90.00
_cell.angle_gamma   90.00
#
_symmetry.space_group_name_H-M   'P 1'
#
loop_
_entity.id
_entity.type
_entity.pdbx_description
1 polymer ?
#
loop_
_entity_poly.entity_id
_entity_poly.type
_entity_poly.pdbx_seq_one_letter_code
_entity_poly.pdbx_strand_id
1 'polypeptide(L)'
;MRKTLVLIEHTQGQLRQTSLHALGAASELAAVEGGTTEALVMGHGVGAVVDALRSLGCARIWAVDHPQLADLTADRCADVIAQTVKATEPSFVLAAASTFSKDLLPRAAALLDAGMISDVVGLKKEGDETVFKRVQFAGNVISTVQLSGALKFLTIRPSAFPMANRNATQSEVQDFPWQPAANVTWTQVVSREERVEGRPDATEARIVVSGGRAFKNSEDFERVVGGLADALGAAVGSSRALVDAGITPNSLQIGQTGKVVAPELYIALGISGAIQHMAGMKDSKVIVAVNKDPDAPVFEAADYGLVADVYETIPEWTRRIKGS
;
A
#
# COMPACT_ATOMS: atom_id res chain seq x y z
N MET A 1 -6.63 -11.76 26.87
CA MET A 1 -5.87 -10.66 26.24
C MET A 1 -6.41 -10.46 24.84
N ARG A 2 -6.55 -9.23 24.35
CA ARG A 2 -7.02 -9.00 22.97
C ARG A 2 -5.94 -9.45 21.99
N LYS A 3 -6.35 -10.03 20.88
CA LYS A 3 -5.46 -10.49 19.80
C LYS A 3 -5.73 -9.66 18.55
N THR A 4 -4.67 -9.22 17.90
CA THR A 4 -4.72 -8.53 16.62
C THR A 4 -4.07 -9.41 15.56
N LEU A 5 -4.87 -9.88 14.61
CA LEU A 5 -4.38 -10.67 13.47
C LEU A 5 -4.05 -9.74 12.30
N VAL A 6 -2.78 -9.72 11.90
CA VAL A 6 -2.29 -8.88 10.80
C VAL A 6 -2.17 -9.73 9.55
N LEU A 7 -2.93 -9.38 8.53
CA LEU A 7 -2.78 -9.98 7.21
C LEU A 7 -1.48 -9.46 6.56
N ILE A 8 -0.61 -10.40 6.22
CA ILE A 8 0.66 -10.11 5.57
C ILE A 8 0.51 -10.26 4.06
N GLU A 9 0.77 -9.16 3.35
CA GLU A 9 0.89 -9.15 1.90
C GLU A 9 2.33 -9.49 1.49
N HIS A 10 2.46 -10.34 0.47
CA HIS A 10 3.70 -10.72 -0.17
C HIS A 10 3.50 -10.80 -1.68
N THR A 11 4.59 -10.71 -2.44
CA THR A 11 4.58 -10.87 -3.89
C THR A 11 5.77 -11.71 -4.27
N GLN A 12 5.55 -12.78 -5.05
CA GLN A 12 6.62 -13.71 -5.48
C GLN A 12 7.48 -14.23 -4.31
N GLY A 13 6.85 -14.54 -3.17
CA GLY A 13 7.54 -15.03 -1.97
C GLY A 13 8.35 -13.96 -1.21
N GLN A 14 8.23 -12.69 -1.59
CA GLN A 14 8.85 -11.57 -0.90
C GLN A 14 7.83 -10.78 -0.09
N LEU A 15 8.14 -10.55 1.19
CA LEU A 15 7.35 -9.71 2.08
C LEU A 15 7.27 -8.27 1.55
N ARG A 16 6.05 -7.75 1.37
CA ARG A 16 5.84 -6.35 0.99
C ARG A 16 6.16 -5.42 2.15
N GLN A 17 6.77 -4.26 1.86
CA GLN A 17 7.17 -3.31 2.90
C GLN A 17 5.95 -2.71 3.62
N THR A 18 4.83 -2.56 2.90
CA THR A 18 3.56 -2.08 3.46
C THR A 18 3.06 -2.95 4.61
N SER A 19 3.29 -4.27 4.58
CA SER A 19 2.96 -5.19 5.68
C SER A 19 3.68 -4.83 6.99
N LEU A 20 4.87 -4.22 6.93
CA LEU A 20 5.60 -3.77 8.12
C LEU A 20 4.89 -2.59 8.80
N HIS A 21 4.28 -1.70 8.02
CA HIS A 21 3.46 -0.62 8.57
C HIS A 21 2.19 -1.15 9.22
N ALA A 22 1.60 -2.22 8.67
CA ALA A 22 0.46 -2.90 9.28
C ALA A 22 0.83 -3.50 10.65
N LEU A 23 1.98 -4.16 10.74
CA LEU A 23 2.51 -4.68 12.01
C LEU A 23 2.82 -3.57 13.02
N GLY A 24 3.34 -2.43 12.57
CA GLY A 24 3.54 -1.26 13.42
C GLY A 24 2.22 -0.70 13.97
N ALA A 25 1.21 -0.55 13.10
CA ALA A 25 -0.14 -0.14 13.51
C ALA A 25 -0.77 -1.13 14.52
N ALA A 26 -0.55 -2.44 14.32
CA ALA A 26 -1.01 -3.46 15.27
C ALA A 26 -0.29 -3.37 16.63
N SER A 27 0.98 -2.99 16.63
CA SER A 27 1.75 -2.77 17.86
C SER A 27 1.25 -1.56 18.63
N GLU A 28 0.94 -0.45 17.93
CA GLU A 28 0.30 0.71 18.55
C GLU A 28 -1.09 0.36 19.10
N LEU A 29 -1.88 -0.39 18.34
CA LEU A 29 -3.19 -0.86 18.80
C LEU A 29 -3.06 -1.75 20.04
N ALA A 30 -2.09 -2.67 20.08
CA ALA A 30 -1.81 -3.51 21.24
C ALA A 30 -1.37 -2.68 22.46
N ALA A 31 -0.64 -1.58 22.27
CA ALA A 31 -0.27 -0.67 23.36
C ALA A 31 -1.48 0.09 23.94
N VAL A 32 -2.48 0.39 23.10
CA VAL A 32 -3.70 1.12 23.49
C VAL A 32 -4.75 0.18 24.12
N GLU A 33 -4.92 -1.02 23.56
CA GLU A 33 -5.95 -1.98 23.95
C GLU A 33 -5.47 -3.04 24.94
N GLY A 34 -4.15 -3.22 25.04
CA GLY A 34 -3.52 -4.37 25.70
C GLY A 34 -3.71 -5.64 24.85
N GLY A 35 -2.66 -6.43 24.68
CA GLY A 35 -2.77 -7.67 23.92
C GLY A 35 -1.52 -8.06 23.16
N THR A 36 -1.71 -8.94 22.18
CA THR A 36 -0.65 -9.46 21.31
C THR A 36 -0.98 -9.26 19.84
N THR A 37 0.07 -9.15 19.04
CA THR A 37 0.01 -9.10 17.59
C THR A 37 0.39 -10.47 17.02
N GLU A 38 -0.43 -10.99 16.14
CA GLU A 38 -0.20 -12.22 15.38
C GLU A 38 -0.20 -11.89 13.89
N ALA A 39 0.54 -12.63 13.09
CA ALA A 39 0.60 -12.47 11.64
C ALA A 39 -0.10 -13.63 10.95
N LEU A 40 -0.79 -13.37 9.85
CA LEU A 40 -1.35 -14.37 8.95
C LEU A 40 -0.66 -14.25 7.59
N VAL A 41 0.03 -15.30 7.18
CA VAL A 41 0.59 -15.46 5.84
C VAL A 41 -0.18 -16.56 5.13
N MET A 42 -0.62 -16.29 3.90
CA MET A 42 -1.29 -17.28 3.08
C MET A 42 -0.73 -17.29 1.66
N GLY A 43 -0.65 -18.47 1.04
CA GLY A 43 -0.06 -18.63 -0.29
C GLY A 43 0.34 -20.06 -0.58
N HIS A 44 1.20 -20.24 -1.57
CA HIS A 44 1.86 -21.50 -1.86
C HIS A 44 3.37 -21.31 -1.82
N GLY A 45 4.08 -22.12 -1.02
CA GLY A 45 5.52 -21.98 -0.81
C GLY A 45 5.89 -20.75 0.01
N VAL A 46 5.21 -20.51 1.14
CA VAL A 46 5.31 -19.25 1.91
C VAL A 46 6.52 -19.17 2.85
N GLY A 47 7.39 -20.19 2.86
CA GLY A 47 8.51 -20.31 3.80
C GLY A 47 9.42 -19.08 3.87
N ALA A 48 9.81 -18.51 2.73
CA ALA A 48 10.66 -17.32 2.68
C ALA A 48 10.00 -16.09 3.33
N VAL A 49 8.68 -15.92 3.17
CA VAL A 49 7.91 -14.85 3.79
C VAL A 49 7.82 -15.05 5.30
N VAL A 50 7.54 -16.30 5.73
CA VAL A 50 7.50 -16.67 7.15
C VAL A 50 8.84 -16.38 7.83
N ASP A 51 9.95 -16.76 7.21
CA ASP A 51 11.30 -16.49 7.75
C ASP A 51 11.58 -14.99 7.87
N ALA A 52 11.17 -14.18 6.89
CA ALA A 52 11.31 -12.73 6.97
C ALA A 52 10.51 -12.10 8.12
N LEU A 53 9.35 -12.68 8.47
CA LEU A 53 8.48 -12.20 9.56
C LEU A 53 8.97 -12.57 10.95
N ARG A 54 9.72 -13.67 11.11
CA ARG A 54 10.14 -14.19 12.42
C ARG A 54 10.84 -13.14 13.29
N SER A 55 11.52 -12.18 12.68
CA SER A 55 12.28 -11.13 13.36
C SER A 55 11.49 -9.84 13.66
N LEU A 56 10.17 -9.84 13.43
CA LEU A 56 9.31 -8.65 13.53
C LEU A 56 8.48 -8.58 14.81
N GLY A 57 8.65 -9.53 15.74
CA GLY A 57 8.10 -9.42 17.09
C GLY A 57 6.63 -9.78 17.21
N CYS A 58 6.07 -10.51 16.25
CA CYS A 58 4.76 -11.12 16.40
C CYS A 58 4.81 -12.17 17.52
N ALA A 59 3.72 -12.32 18.28
CA ALA A 59 3.58 -13.44 19.21
C ALA A 59 3.51 -14.78 18.46
N ARG A 60 2.85 -14.79 17.29
CA ARG A 60 2.70 -15.96 16.44
C ARG A 60 2.59 -15.57 14.96
N ILE A 61 3.06 -16.45 14.09
CA ILE A 61 2.86 -16.42 12.64
C ILE A 61 2.02 -17.64 12.26
N TRP A 62 0.80 -17.40 11.77
CA TRP A 62 -0.07 -18.40 11.17
C TRP A 62 0.29 -18.55 9.70
N ALA A 63 0.83 -19.72 9.33
CA ALA A 63 1.21 -20.03 7.97
C ALA A 63 0.15 -20.92 7.31
N VAL A 64 -0.46 -20.42 6.24
CA VAL A 64 -1.40 -21.16 5.40
C VAL A 64 -0.73 -21.42 4.05
N ASP A 65 -0.05 -22.57 3.94
CA ASP A 65 0.57 -23.02 2.69
C ASP A 65 -0.32 -24.05 2.01
N HIS A 66 -0.89 -23.70 0.85
CA HIS A 66 -1.77 -24.60 0.12
C HIS A 66 -1.67 -24.37 -1.40
N PRO A 67 -1.63 -25.43 -2.25
CA PRO A 67 -1.51 -25.28 -3.71
C PRO A 67 -2.59 -24.42 -4.36
N GLN A 68 -3.82 -24.44 -3.84
CA GLN A 68 -4.90 -23.58 -4.35
C GLN A 68 -4.73 -22.09 -4.02
N LEU A 69 -3.74 -21.73 -3.19
CA LEU A 69 -3.37 -20.35 -2.88
C LEU A 69 -2.14 -19.88 -3.68
N ALA A 70 -1.73 -20.63 -4.72
CA ALA A 70 -0.76 -20.13 -5.69
C ALA A 70 -1.26 -18.83 -6.35
N ASP A 71 -2.56 -18.78 -6.65
CA ASP A 71 -3.29 -17.57 -6.99
C ASP A 71 -4.16 -17.12 -5.82
N LEU A 72 -3.88 -15.94 -5.30
CA LEU A 72 -4.58 -15.37 -4.15
C LEU A 72 -5.87 -14.65 -4.59
N THR A 73 -6.89 -15.43 -4.94
CA THR A 73 -8.22 -14.90 -5.30
C THR A 73 -9.04 -14.51 -4.07
N ALA A 74 -9.95 -13.55 -4.25
CA ALA A 74 -10.72 -12.96 -3.14
C ALA A 74 -11.56 -13.97 -2.36
N ASP A 75 -12.18 -14.92 -3.06
CA ASP A 75 -13.00 -15.98 -2.48
C ASP A 75 -12.18 -16.91 -1.57
N ARG A 76 -11.03 -17.38 -2.04
CA ARG A 76 -10.14 -18.27 -1.27
C ARG A 76 -9.53 -17.56 -0.08
N CYS A 77 -8.99 -16.37 -0.29
CA CYS A 77 -8.30 -15.65 0.79
C CYS A 77 -9.27 -15.19 1.88
N ALA A 78 -10.49 -14.77 1.52
CA ALA A 78 -11.52 -14.43 2.50
C ALA A 78 -11.95 -15.65 3.34
N ASP A 79 -12.05 -16.84 2.74
CA ASP A 79 -12.34 -18.08 3.44
C ASP A 79 -11.20 -18.48 4.40
N VAL A 80 -9.95 -18.37 3.96
CA VAL A 80 -8.77 -18.55 4.84
C VAL A 80 -8.85 -17.61 6.05
N ILE A 81 -9.04 -16.31 5.82
CA ILE A 81 -9.14 -15.32 6.90
C ILE A 81 -10.30 -15.69 7.84
N ALA A 82 -11.47 -16.06 7.30
CA ALA A 82 -12.62 -16.43 8.11
C ALA A 82 -12.38 -17.66 8.98
N GLN A 83 -11.74 -18.70 8.44
CA GLN A 83 -11.42 -19.92 9.19
C GLN A 83 -10.35 -19.64 10.26
N THR A 84 -9.31 -18.89 9.94
CA THR A 84 -8.29 -18.49 10.92
C THR A 84 -8.91 -17.66 12.04
N VAL A 85 -9.77 -16.69 11.73
CA VAL A 85 -10.45 -15.86 12.75
C VAL A 85 -11.34 -16.73 13.64
N LYS A 86 -12.09 -17.69 13.10
CA LYS A 86 -12.92 -18.60 13.92
C LYS A 86 -12.09 -19.46 14.86
N ALA A 87 -10.93 -19.95 14.40
CA ALA A 87 -10.07 -20.81 15.20
C ALA A 87 -9.23 -20.04 16.25
N THR A 88 -8.91 -18.78 15.96
CA THR A 88 -7.99 -17.97 16.76
C THR A 88 -8.66 -16.83 17.51
N GLU A 89 -9.94 -16.55 17.27
CA GLU A 89 -10.76 -15.57 17.98
C GLU A 89 -10.06 -14.21 18.25
N PRO A 90 -9.49 -13.54 17.23
CA PRO A 90 -8.91 -12.22 17.41
C PRO A 90 -10.01 -11.17 17.66
N SER A 91 -9.65 -10.08 18.34
CA SER A 91 -10.52 -8.91 18.49
C SER A 91 -10.40 -7.95 17.30
N PHE A 92 -9.24 -7.97 16.63
CA PHE A 92 -8.96 -7.12 15.48
C PHE A 92 -8.33 -7.93 14.35
N VAL A 93 -8.71 -7.62 13.12
CA VAL A 93 -8.04 -8.08 11.90
C VAL A 93 -7.64 -6.85 11.11
N LEU A 94 -6.37 -6.73 10.72
CA LEU A 94 -5.92 -5.57 9.96
C LEU A 94 -4.92 -5.90 8.87
N ALA A 95 -4.85 -5.03 7.86
CA ALA A 95 -3.82 -5.05 6.82
C ALA A 95 -3.46 -3.63 6.40
N ALA A 96 -2.32 -3.49 5.72
CA ALA A 96 -2.03 -2.27 4.97
C ALA A 96 -3.08 -2.05 3.89
N ALA A 97 -3.53 -0.81 3.68
CA ALA A 97 -4.50 -0.44 2.66
C ALA A 97 -3.88 -0.53 1.26
N SER A 98 -4.04 -1.66 0.59
CA SER A 98 -3.57 -1.95 -0.77
C SER A 98 -4.74 -2.41 -1.64
N THR A 99 -4.52 -2.58 -2.95
CA THR A 99 -5.54 -3.20 -3.83
C THR A 99 -5.88 -4.61 -3.35
N PHE A 100 -4.87 -5.36 -2.91
CA PHE A 100 -5.02 -6.71 -2.37
C PHE A 100 -5.93 -6.71 -1.14
N SER A 101 -5.58 -6.00 -0.07
CA SER A 101 -6.34 -6.06 1.16
C SER A 101 -7.74 -5.44 1.07
N LYS A 102 -7.92 -4.42 0.21
CA LYS A 102 -9.22 -3.80 -0.05
C LYS A 102 -10.19 -4.73 -0.80
N ASP A 103 -9.66 -5.71 -1.54
CA ASP A 103 -10.45 -6.75 -2.18
C ASP A 103 -10.84 -7.86 -1.18
N LEU A 104 -9.91 -8.25 -0.30
CA LEU A 104 -10.09 -9.39 0.60
C LEU A 104 -10.89 -9.09 1.88
N LEU A 105 -10.50 -8.04 2.62
CA LEU A 105 -10.98 -7.82 3.98
C LEU A 105 -12.48 -7.53 4.08
N PRO A 106 -13.10 -6.74 3.18
CA PRO A 106 -14.54 -6.50 3.25
C PRO A 106 -15.34 -7.80 3.12
N ARG A 107 -14.86 -8.73 2.27
CA ARG A 107 -15.49 -10.04 2.08
C ARG A 107 -15.34 -10.91 3.32
N ALA A 108 -14.15 -10.96 3.92
CA ALA A 108 -13.91 -11.68 5.16
C ALA A 108 -14.75 -11.12 6.33
N ALA A 109 -14.82 -9.79 6.47
CA ALA A 109 -15.64 -9.13 7.48
C ALA A 109 -17.13 -9.49 7.33
N ALA A 110 -17.64 -9.51 6.08
CA ALA A 110 -19.02 -9.90 5.80
C ALA A 110 -19.30 -11.38 6.13
N LEU A 111 -18.38 -12.30 5.84
CA LEU A 111 -18.50 -13.73 6.21
C LEU A 111 -18.59 -13.98 7.73
N LEU A 112 -18.10 -13.01 8.52
CA LEU A 112 -18.01 -13.09 9.97
C LEU A 112 -18.97 -12.14 10.69
N ASP A 113 -19.84 -11.45 9.94
CA ASP A 113 -20.76 -10.43 10.46
C ASP A 113 -20.07 -9.37 11.34
N ALA A 114 -18.92 -8.87 10.87
CA ALA A 114 -18.06 -7.95 11.60
C ALA A 114 -17.98 -6.56 10.94
N GLY A 115 -17.88 -5.52 11.77
CA GLY A 115 -17.69 -4.14 11.31
C GLY A 115 -16.30 -3.91 10.72
N MET A 116 -16.21 -3.06 9.70
CA MET A 116 -14.95 -2.68 9.05
C MET A 116 -14.78 -1.17 8.90
N ILE A 117 -13.55 -0.68 9.11
CA ILE A 117 -13.14 0.67 8.70
C ILE A 117 -11.96 0.55 7.72
N SER A 118 -12.03 1.26 6.60
CA SER A 118 -10.93 1.34 5.64
C SER A 118 -10.10 2.61 5.78
N ASP A 119 -8.82 2.49 5.40
CA ASP A 119 -7.86 3.59 5.27
C ASP A 119 -7.73 4.45 6.56
N VAL A 120 -7.58 3.75 7.68
CA VAL A 120 -7.33 4.33 9.00
C VAL A 120 -5.98 5.05 8.99
N VAL A 121 -5.95 6.27 9.54
CA VAL A 121 -4.77 7.13 9.64
C VAL A 121 -4.38 7.45 11.08
N GLY A 122 -5.09 6.89 12.05
CA GLY A 122 -4.79 7.07 13.45
C GLY A 122 -5.76 6.30 14.34
N LEU A 123 -5.32 5.99 15.54
CA LEU A 123 -6.11 5.30 16.56
C LEU A 123 -5.81 5.90 17.93
N LYS A 124 -6.80 5.86 18.83
CA LYS A 124 -6.61 6.22 20.24
C LYS A 124 -7.69 5.58 21.11
N LYS A 125 -7.42 5.49 22.41
CA LYS A 125 -8.42 5.15 23.42
C LYS A 125 -9.29 6.36 23.74
N GLU A 126 -10.59 6.18 23.80
CA GLU A 126 -11.53 7.11 24.43
C GLU A 126 -12.40 6.34 25.42
N GLY A 127 -12.12 6.50 26.73
CA GLY A 127 -12.71 5.66 27.76
C GLY A 127 -12.29 4.20 27.61
N ASP A 128 -13.28 3.30 27.54
CA ASP A 128 -13.05 1.86 27.36
C ASP A 128 -12.99 1.44 25.88
N GLU A 129 -13.20 2.37 24.96
CA GLU A 129 -13.39 2.11 23.54
C GLU A 129 -12.23 2.65 22.69
N THR A 130 -11.91 1.93 21.61
CA THR A 130 -10.97 2.43 20.59
C THR A 130 -11.72 3.24 19.56
N VAL A 131 -11.23 4.46 19.28
CA VAL A 131 -11.70 5.27 18.16
C VAL A 131 -10.62 5.38 17.09
N PHE A 132 -11.05 5.36 15.84
CA PHE A 132 -10.20 5.40 14.66
C PHE A 132 -10.42 6.68 13.89
N LYS A 133 -9.34 7.25 13.37
CA LYS A 133 -9.40 8.37 12.42
C LYS A 133 -9.28 7.85 11.01
N ARG A 134 -10.14 8.31 10.11
CA ARG A 134 -10.03 8.04 8.66
C ARG A 134 -10.22 9.31 7.86
N VAL A 135 -9.58 9.32 6.70
CA VAL A 135 -9.59 10.43 5.75
C VAL A 135 -10.76 10.22 4.78
N GLN A 136 -11.53 11.28 4.50
CA GLN A 136 -12.66 11.28 3.56
C GLN A 136 -12.56 12.48 2.62
N PHE A 137 -13.25 12.42 1.47
CA PHE A 137 -13.32 13.49 0.47
C PHE A 137 -11.93 14.01 0.04
N ALA A 138 -11.07 13.11 -0.45
CA ALA A 138 -9.66 13.40 -0.81
C ALA A 138 -8.83 14.03 0.34
N GLY A 139 -9.32 13.87 1.58
CA GLY A 139 -8.74 14.35 2.82
C GLY A 139 -9.04 15.77 3.23
N ASN A 140 -10.12 16.32 2.71
CA ASN A 140 -10.74 17.52 3.26
C ASN A 140 -11.48 17.28 4.58
N VAL A 141 -11.81 16.02 4.90
CA VAL A 141 -12.49 15.65 6.14
C VAL A 141 -11.73 14.52 6.82
N ILE A 142 -11.49 14.68 8.12
CA ILE A 142 -11.01 13.60 9.00
C ILE A 142 -12.16 13.25 9.94
N SER A 143 -12.64 12.01 9.84
CA SER A 143 -13.71 11.51 10.71
C SER A 143 -13.13 10.64 11.81
N THR A 144 -13.68 10.80 13.01
CA THR A 144 -13.45 9.89 14.14
C THR A 144 -14.59 8.88 14.15
N VAL A 145 -14.26 7.59 14.10
CA VAL A 145 -15.20 6.49 13.93
C VAL A 145 -14.93 5.42 14.99
N GLN A 146 -15.98 4.94 15.63
CA GLN A 146 -15.95 3.80 16.52
C GLN A 146 -16.69 2.63 15.84
N LEU A 147 -16.14 1.41 15.94
CA LEU A 147 -16.84 0.21 15.52
C LEU A 147 -17.50 -0.46 16.72
N SER A 148 -18.75 -0.90 16.55
CA SER A 148 -19.42 -1.81 17.47
C SER A 148 -19.00 -3.26 17.23
N GLY A 149 -19.23 -4.13 18.21
CA GLY A 149 -18.96 -5.56 18.11
C GLY A 149 -17.57 -5.98 18.62
N ALA A 150 -17.40 -7.27 18.89
CA ALA A 150 -16.18 -7.82 19.48
C ALA A 150 -15.03 -7.97 18.48
N LEU A 151 -15.35 -8.27 17.22
CA LEU A 151 -14.42 -8.44 16.12
C LEU A 151 -14.50 -7.24 15.17
N LYS A 152 -13.35 -6.65 14.85
CA LYS A 152 -13.24 -5.43 14.04
C LYS A 152 -12.21 -5.59 12.93
N PHE A 153 -12.58 -5.20 11.71
CA PHE A 153 -11.69 -5.24 10.55
C PHE A 153 -11.19 -3.84 10.20
N LEU A 154 -9.90 -3.73 9.87
CA LEU A 154 -9.26 -2.45 9.55
C LEU A 154 -8.38 -2.58 8.31
N THR A 155 -8.38 -1.58 7.43
CA THR A 155 -7.17 -1.29 6.65
C THR A 155 -6.52 -0.02 7.15
N ILE A 156 -5.20 -0.03 7.24
CA ILE A 156 -4.40 1.10 7.71
C ILE A 156 -3.67 1.76 6.55
N ARG A 157 -3.61 3.08 6.52
CA ARG A 157 -2.78 3.82 5.58
C ARG A 157 -1.32 3.59 5.96
N PRO A 158 -0.47 3.00 5.09
CA PRO A 158 0.90 2.68 5.45
C PRO A 158 1.69 3.89 5.95
N SER A 159 1.56 5.04 5.28
CA SER A 159 2.27 6.28 5.63
C SER A 159 1.88 6.88 6.98
N ALA A 160 0.76 6.46 7.58
CA ALA A 160 0.27 7.01 8.84
C ALA A 160 0.85 6.30 10.08
N PHE A 161 1.49 5.15 9.90
CA PHE A 161 2.02 4.34 10.99
C PHE A 161 3.50 4.01 10.76
N PRO A 162 4.31 3.85 11.82
CA PRO A 162 5.69 3.41 11.67
C PRO A 162 5.77 1.96 11.18
N MET A 163 6.90 1.57 10.58
CA MET A 163 7.18 0.17 10.32
C MET A 163 7.51 -0.57 11.62
N ALA A 164 7.16 -1.86 11.69
CA ALA A 164 7.65 -2.74 12.74
C ALA A 164 9.19 -2.84 12.73
N ASN A 165 9.77 -2.91 13.92
CA ASN A 165 11.22 -3.05 14.08
C ASN A 165 11.68 -4.45 13.64
N ARG A 166 12.65 -4.47 12.73
CA ARG A 166 13.43 -5.68 12.41
C ARG A 166 14.44 -5.84 13.55
N ASN A 167 14.51 -7.01 14.19
CA ASN A 167 15.29 -7.36 15.41
C ASN A 167 14.47 -7.47 16.70
N ALA A 168 13.18 -7.79 16.60
CA ALA A 168 12.40 -8.18 17.76
C ALA A 168 12.56 -9.68 18.08
N THR A 169 11.96 -10.12 19.19
CA THR A 169 11.95 -11.53 19.61
C THR A 169 11.41 -12.43 18.51
N GLN A 170 12.03 -13.61 18.36
CA GLN A 170 11.63 -14.61 17.37
C GLN A 170 10.18 -15.07 17.60
N SER A 171 9.35 -14.90 16.57
CA SER A 171 7.95 -15.31 16.60
C SER A 171 7.79 -16.83 16.45
N GLU A 172 6.86 -17.42 17.21
CA GLU A 172 6.46 -18.82 17.01
C GLU A 172 5.76 -18.95 15.65
N VAL A 173 6.12 -19.98 14.87
CA VAL A 173 5.45 -20.30 13.61
C VAL A 173 4.49 -21.45 13.88
N GLN A 174 3.24 -21.28 13.45
CA GLN A 174 2.22 -22.31 13.54
C GLN A 174 1.57 -22.50 12.17
N ASP A 175 1.66 -23.73 11.65
CA ASP A 175 0.94 -24.11 10.43
C ASP A 175 -0.57 -24.13 10.72
N PHE A 176 -1.33 -23.51 9.84
CA PHE A 176 -2.79 -23.48 9.90
C PHE A 176 -3.38 -24.30 8.75
N PRO A 177 -3.96 -25.49 9.03
CA PRO A 177 -4.54 -26.31 7.99
C PRO A 177 -5.85 -25.68 7.48
N TRP A 178 -5.80 -25.08 6.30
CA TRP A 178 -6.99 -24.57 5.63
C TRP A 178 -7.75 -25.69 4.92
N GLN A 179 -9.07 -25.74 5.11
CA GLN A 179 -9.96 -26.66 4.41
C GLN A 179 -10.87 -25.85 3.48
N PRO A 180 -10.60 -25.82 2.16
CA PRO A 180 -11.33 -24.96 1.23
C PRO A 180 -12.84 -25.25 1.24
N ALA A 181 -13.65 -24.22 1.48
CA ALA A 181 -15.10 -24.36 1.32
C ALA A 181 -15.49 -24.59 -0.16
N ALA A 182 -16.61 -25.28 -0.42
CA ALA A 182 -17.00 -25.66 -1.78
C ALA A 182 -17.15 -24.47 -2.75
N ASN A 183 -17.50 -23.28 -2.24
CA ASN A 183 -17.76 -22.06 -3.00
C ASN A 183 -16.50 -21.20 -3.27
N VAL A 184 -15.29 -21.61 -2.87
CA VAL A 184 -14.04 -20.86 -3.12
C VAL A 184 -13.41 -21.12 -4.49
N THR A 185 -14.21 -21.64 -5.42
CA THR A 185 -13.79 -22.09 -6.76
C THR A 185 -14.40 -21.25 -7.90
N TRP A 186 -15.14 -20.19 -7.58
CA TRP A 186 -15.85 -19.39 -8.59
C TRP A 186 -14.95 -18.45 -9.37
N THR A 187 -13.77 -18.13 -8.84
CA THR A 187 -12.78 -17.28 -9.49
C THR A 187 -11.57 -18.09 -9.94
N GLN A 188 -11.12 -17.86 -11.16
CA GLN A 188 -9.89 -18.44 -11.70
C GLN A 188 -9.05 -17.36 -12.38
N VAL A 189 -7.75 -17.37 -12.12
CA VAL A 189 -6.77 -16.57 -12.85
C VAL A 189 -6.48 -17.29 -14.17
N VAL A 190 -6.79 -16.65 -15.30
CA VAL A 190 -6.56 -17.22 -16.64
C VAL A 190 -5.22 -16.77 -17.22
N SER A 191 -4.84 -15.52 -16.96
CA SER A 191 -3.58 -14.95 -17.42
C SER A 191 -3.10 -13.87 -16.45
N ARG A 192 -1.79 -13.60 -16.50
CA ARG A 192 -1.14 -12.53 -15.75
C ARG A 192 -0.04 -11.92 -16.61
N GLU A 193 -0.16 -10.62 -16.87
CA GLU A 193 0.87 -9.85 -17.54
C GLU A 193 1.68 -9.10 -16.49
N GLU A 194 2.83 -9.67 -16.13
CA GLU A 194 3.79 -9.01 -15.25
C GLU A 194 4.85 -8.34 -16.13
N ARG A 195 4.99 -7.01 -16.04
CA ARG A 195 6.17 -6.36 -16.60
C ARG A 195 7.34 -6.68 -15.70
N VAL A 196 8.35 -7.34 -16.26
CA VAL A 196 9.65 -7.52 -15.62
C VAL A 196 10.24 -6.13 -15.39
N GLU A 197 10.30 -5.71 -14.13
CA GLU A 197 10.74 -4.37 -13.74
C GLU A 197 12.27 -4.26 -13.74
N GLY A 198 12.77 -3.16 -14.30
CA GLY A 198 14.08 -2.59 -13.95
C GLY A 198 13.99 -1.47 -12.91
N ARG A 199 12.78 -0.99 -12.59
CA ARG A 199 12.52 0.13 -11.68
C ARG A 199 11.61 -0.29 -10.54
N PRO A 200 11.77 0.25 -9.32
CA PRO A 200 10.90 -0.12 -8.19
C PRO A 200 9.42 0.22 -8.41
N ASP A 201 8.53 -0.48 -7.70
CA ASP A 201 7.12 -0.11 -7.62
C ASP A 201 6.94 1.21 -6.85
N ALA A 202 6.12 2.11 -7.40
CA ALA A 202 5.89 3.45 -6.84
C ALA A 202 5.27 3.46 -5.43
N THR A 203 4.59 2.38 -5.01
CA THR A 203 4.03 2.26 -3.65
C THR A 203 5.07 1.94 -2.59
N GLU A 204 6.27 1.50 -2.99
CA GLU A 204 7.36 1.11 -2.08
C GLU A 204 8.63 1.96 -2.28
N ALA A 205 8.71 2.72 -3.37
CA ALA A 205 9.88 3.52 -3.68
C ALA A 205 10.05 4.74 -2.76
N ARG A 206 11.31 5.02 -2.39
CA ARG A 206 11.69 6.24 -1.65
C ARG A 206 11.58 7.50 -2.50
N ILE A 207 11.77 7.38 -3.81
CA ILE A 207 11.70 8.48 -4.77
C ILE A 207 10.74 8.06 -5.89
N VAL A 208 9.85 8.97 -6.27
CA VAL A 208 8.95 8.79 -7.42
C VAL A 208 9.12 9.97 -8.36
N VAL A 209 9.42 9.69 -9.62
CA VAL A 209 9.42 10.70 -10.70
C VAL A 209 8.17 10.48 -11.54
N SER A 210 7.27 11.46 -11.56
CA SER A 210 5.96 11.33 -12.21
C SER A 210 5.76 12.33 -13.33
N GLY A 211 5.33 11.84 -14.49
CA GLY A 211 5.01 12.67 -15.65
C GLY A 211 3.53 13.01 -15.81
N GLY A 212 3.26 14.21 -16.32
CA GLY A 212 1.92 14.73 -16.61
C GLY A 212 1.69 15.11 -18.07
N ARG A 213 0.62 15.87 -18.34
CA ARG A 213 0.11 16.21 -19.67
C ARG A 213 1.11 16.96 -20.58
N ALA A 214 2.23 17.45 -20.04
CA ALA A 214 3.30 18.02 -20.83
C ALA A 214 3.87 17.02 -21.86
N PHE A 215 3.93 15.73 -21.52
CA PHE A 215 4.46 14.68 -22.40
C PHE A 215 3.46 14.27 -23.48
N LYS A 216 3.92 14.12 -24.72
CA LYS A 216 3.07 13.90 -25.91
C LYS A 216 3.10 12.48 -26.46
N ASN A 217 4.11 11.70 -26.10
CA ASN A 217 4.29 10.32 -26.57
C ASN A 217 5.09 9.52 -25.53
N SER A 218 5.08 8.18 -25.66
CA SER A 218 5.74 7.28 -24.72
C SER A 218 7.26 7.38 -24.76
N GLU A 219 7.84 7.68 -25.92
CA GLU A 219 9.29 7.83 -26.10
C GLU A 219 9.84 9.00 -25.29
N ASP A 220 9.18 10.15 -25.36
CA ASP A 220 9.53 11.35 -24.59
C ASP A 220 9.34 11.14 -23.09
N PHE A 221 8.23 10.49 -22.70
CA PHE A 221 7.98 10.16 -21.31
C PHE A 221 9.10 9.28 -20.76
N GLU A 222 9.45 8.21 -21.47
CA GLU A 222 10.51 7.29 -21.05
C GLU A 222 11.89 7.96 -21.01
N ARG A 223 12.22 8.72 -22.06
CA ARG A 223 13.50 9.45 -22.15
C ARG A 223 13.69 10.47 -21.03
N VAL A 224 12.64 11.21 -20.68
CA VAL A 224 12.72 12.31 -19.72
C VAL A 224 12.39 11.86 -18.29
N VAL A 225 11.21 11.29 -18.08
CA VAL A 225 10.74 10.83 -16.77
C VAL A 225 11.49 9.57 -16.35
N GLY A 226 11.52 8.56 -17.24
CA GLY A 226 12.25 7.31 -16.99
C GLY A 226 13.75 7.54 -16.84
N GLY A 227 14.35 8.36 -17.71
CA GLY A 227 15.78 8.69 -17.65
C GLY A 227 16.21 9.39 -16.36
N LEU A 228 15.38 10.28 -15.79
CA LEU A 228 15.63 10.86 -14.47
C LEU A 228 15.39 9.83 -13.36
N ALA A 229 14.35 9.01 -13.46
CA ALA A 229 14.08 7.96 -12.48
C ALA A 229 15.25 6.98 -12.37
N ASP A 230 15.82 6.55 -13.50
CA ASP A 230 16.99 5.66 -13.53
C ASP A 230 18.21 6.29 -12.87
N ALA A 231 18.46 7.59 -13.10
CA ALA A 231 19.56 8.30 -12.47
C ALA A 231 19.45 8.36 -10.94
N LEU A 232 18.22 8.31 -10.42
CA LEU A 232 17.91 8.41 -9.00
C LEU A 232 17.64 7.05 -8.34
N GLY A 233 17.61 5.95 -9.11
CA GLY A 233 17.10 4.66 -8.62
C GLY A 233 15.63 4.73 -8.17
N ALA A 234 14.84 5.60 -8.81
CA ALA A 234 13.48 5.94 -8.43
C ALA A 234 12.44 5.10 -9.19
N ALA A 235 11.23 5.06 -8.65
CA ALA A 235 10.06 4.58 -9.38
C ALA A 235 9.55 5.64 -10.36
N VAL A 236 8.81 5.19 -11.36
CA VAL A 236 8.11 6.05 -12.31
C VAL A 236 6.62 6.11 -11.99
N GLY A 237 6.07 7.32 -12.03
CA GLY A 237 4.64 7.59 -11.93
C GLY A 237 4.10 8.27 -13.19
N SER A 238 2.78 8.24 -13.34
CA SER A 238 2.07 8.90 -14.42
C SER A 238 0.75 9.48 -13.95
N SER A 239 0.38 10.64 -14.49
CA SER A 239 -0.97 11.17 -14.32
C SER A 239 -1.99 10.38 -15.15
N ARG A 240 -3.24 10.35 -14.69
CA ARG A 240 -4.35 9.74 -15.45
C ARG A 240 -4.46 10.30 -16.88
N ALA A 241 -4.15 11.58 -17.09
CA ALA A 241 -4.22 12.20 -18.42
C ALA A 241 -3.33 11.50 -19.47
N LEU A 242 -2.17 10.97 -19.07
CA LEU A 242 -1.29 10.22 -19.97
C LEU A 242 -1.78 8.79 -20.19
N VAL A 243 -2.39 8.18 -19.17
CA VAL A 243 -3.00 6.85 -19.27
C VAL A 243 -4.19 6.86 -20.23
N ASP A 244 -5.11 7.83 -20.04
CA ASP A 244 -6.28 8.00 -20.89
C ASP A 244 -5.88 8.31 -22.35
N ALA A 245 -4.70 8.91 -22.56
CA ALA A 245 -4.13 9.17 -23.89
C ALA A 245 -3.34 7.98 -24.48
N GLY A 246 -3.22 6.86 -23.77
CA GLY A 246 -2.45 5.69 -24.21
C GLY A 246 -0.93 5.86 -24.17
N ILE A 247 -0.41 6.93 -23.56
CA ILE A 247 1.03 7.24 -23.49
C ILE A 247 1.73 6.36 -22.44
N THR A 248 1.04 6.05 -21.34
CA THR A 248 1.56 5.20 -20.25
C THR A 248 0.54 4.15 -19.85
N PRO A 249 0.96 2.96 -19.39
CA PRO A 249 0.03 1.97 -18.85
C PRO A 249 -0.61 2.44 -17.54
N ASN A 250 -1.79 1.90 -17.23
CA ASN A 250 -2.51 2.18 -15.97
C ASN A 250 -1.70 1.80 -14.71
N SER A 251 -0.77 0.84 -14.81
CA SER A 251 0.09 0.44 -13.69
C SER A 251 0.99 1.55 -13.16
N LEU A 252 1.27 2.59 -13.95
CA LEU A 252 2.03 3.77 -13.53
C LEU A 252 1.13 4.89 -12.95
N GLN A 253 -0.20 4.74 -13.03
CA GLN A 253 -1.12 5.81 -12.65
C GLN A 253 -1.03 6.12 -11.16
N ILE A 254 -0.79 7.37 -10.81
CA ILE A 254 -0.85 7.89 -9.44
C ILE A 254 -2.09 8.78 -9.30
N GLY A 255 -2.78 8.65 -8.16
CA GLY A 255 -3.98 9.42 -7.85
C GLY A 255 -5.05 8.59 -7.15
N GLN A 256 -6.19 9.22 -6.89
CA GLN A 256 -7.34 8.62 -6.20
C GLN A 256 -7.82 7.30 -6.81
N THR A 257 -7.77 7.18 -8.15
CA THR A 257 -8.18 5.98 -8.89
C THR A 257 -6.99 5.15 -9.38
N GLY A 258 -5.78 5.46 -8.91
CA GLY A 258 -4.55 4.75 -9.23
C GLY A 258 -3.84 4.34 -7.94
N LYS A 259 -2.50 4.38 -7.97
CA LYS A 259 -1.66 4.16 -6.80
C LYS A 259 -1.68 5.42 -5.91
N VAL A 260 -1.79 5.18 -4.60
CA VAL A 260 -1.52 6.18 -3.57
C VAL A 260 -0.11 5.92 -3.06
N VAL A 261 0.74 6.94 -3.11
CA VAL A 261 2.16 6.87 -2.78
C VAL A 261 2.50 7.93 -1.73
N ALA A 262 3.51 7.65 -0.92
CA ALA A 262 4.04 8.60 0.07
C ALA A 262 5.58 8.51 0.14
N PRO A 263 6.29 8.76 -0.98
CA PRO A 263 7.74 8.72 -1.02
C PRO A 263 8.38 9.80 -0.16
N GLU A 264 9.69 9.66 0.07
CA GLU A 264 10.51 10.72 0.65
C GLU A 264 10.66 11.90 -0.30
N LEU A 265 10.69 11.64 -1.61
CA LEU A 265 10.75 12.66 -2.65
C LEU A 265 9.80 12.31 -3.81
N TYR A 266 8.91 13.23 -4.13
CA TYR A 266 8.07 13.17 -5.30
C TYR A 266 8.44 14.29 -6.28
N ILE A 267 8.78 13.93 -7.52
CA ILE A 267 9.11 14.89 -8.58
C ILE A 267 7.98 14.89 -9.60
N ALA A 268 7.19 15.96 -9.62
CA ALA A 268 6.06 16.18 -10.52
C ALA A 268 6.50 16.95 -11.77
N LEU A 269 6.53 16.27 -12.93
CA LEU A 269 6.97 16.82 -14.21
C LEU A 269 5.78 17.11 -15.12
N GLY A 270 5.43 18.38 -15.30
CA GLY A 270 4.34 18.79 -16.18
C GLY A 270 2.96 18.29 -15.74
N ILE A 271 2.77 18.14 -14.43
CA ILE A 271 1.49 17.75 -13.80
C ILE A 271 0.78 19.03 -13.37
N SER A 272 -0.51 19.14 -13.70
CA SER A 272 -1.29 20.35 -13.37
C SER A 272 -1.69 20.45 -11.89
N GLY A 273 -1.78 19.32 -11.17
CA GLY A 273 -2.19 19.31 -9.75
C GLY A 273 -3.69 19.17 -9.54
N ALA A 274 -4.40 18.48 -10.44
CA ALA A 274 -5.81 18.14 -10.21
C ALA A 274 -5.97 17.39 -8.87
N ILE A 275 -7.03 17.69 -8.12
CA ILE A 275 -7.29 17.13 -6.77
C ILE A 275 -7.18 15.59 -6.77
N GLN A 276 -7.65 14.93 -7.82
CA GLN A 276 -7.59 13.48 -7.96
C GLN A 276 -6.15 12.95 -8.06
N HIS A 277 -5.24 13.68 -8.70
CA HIS A 277 -3.81 13.33 -8.72
C HIS A 277 -3.19 13.58 -7.35
N MET A 278 -3.44 14.76 -6.78
CA MET A 278 -2.88 15.17 -5.48
C MET A 278 -3.30 14.22 -4.35
N ALA A 279 -4.54 13.73 -4.36
CA ALA A 279 -5.03 12.74 -3.39
C ALA A 279 -4.15 11.47 -3.31
N GLY A 280 -3.43 11.14 -4.40
CA GLY A 280 -2.55 9.98 -4.46
C GLY A 280 -1.08 10.26 -4.11
N MET A 281 -0.66 11.50 -3.86
CA MET A 281 0.75 11.81 -3.59
C MET A 281 0.99 12.91 -2.56
N LYS A 282 -0.06 13.56 -2.04
CA LYS A 282 0.04 14.69 -1.10
C LYS A 282 0.73 14.36 0.22
N ASP A 283 0.82 13.08 0.58
CA ASP A 283 1.49 12.61 1.79
C ASP A 283 3.00 12.36 1.55
N SER A 284 3.53 12.74 0.39
CA SER A 284 4.98 12.71 0.12
C SER A 284 5.71 13.69 1.04
N LYS A 285 6.90 13.31 1.53
CA LYS A 285 7.63 14.18 2.48
C LYS A 285 8.16 15.46 1.84
N VAL A 286 8.60 15.37 0.59
CA VAL A 286 9.07 16.50 -0.23
C VAL A 286 8.48 16.38 -1.62
N ILE A 287 7.88 17.47 -2.11
CA ILE A 287 7.29 17.58 -3.44
C ILE A 287 8.06 18.64 -4.24
N VAL A 288 8.68 18.21 -5.33
CA VAL A 288 9.31 19.08 -6.33
C VAL A 288 8.41 19.13 -7.56
N ALA A 289 8.04 20.32 -8.02
CA ALA A 289 7.22 20.50 -9.21
C ALA A 289 7.96 21.30 -10.30
N VAL A 290 7.92 20.79 -11.53
CA VAL A 290 8.41 21.50 -12.72
C VAL A 290 7.25 21.63 -13.70
N ASN A 291 6.84 22.86 -14.02
CA ASN A 291 5.75 23.13 -14.94
C ASN A 291 6.03 24.41 -15.75
N LYS A 292 5.56 24.50 -17.00
CA LYS A 292 5.66 25.72 -17.80
C LYS A 292 4.64 26.77 -17.38
N ASP A 293 3.50 26.32 -16.88
CA ASP A 293 2.40 27.18 -16.43
C ASP A 293 2.67 27.62 -14.99
N PRO A 294 2.99 28.91 -14.73
CA PRO A 294 3.27 29.41 -13.37
C PRO A 294 2.05 29.33 -12.45
N ASP A 295 0.83 29.22 -13.02
CA ASP A 295 -0.42 29.18 -12.27
C ASP A 295 -0.92 27.74 -12.05
N ALA A 296 -0.09 26.72 -12.35
CA ALA A 296 -0.47 25.33 -12.19
C ALA A 296 -0.73 24.99 -10.70
N PRO A 297 -1.92 24.45 -10.34
CA PRO A 297 -2.27 24.09 -8.95
C PRO A 297 -1.29 23.17 -8.22
N VAL A 298 -0.46 22.41 -8.94
CA VAL A 298 0.58 21.58 -8.33
C VAL A 298 1.54 22.39 -7.45
N PHE A 299 1.76 23.67 -7.77
CA PHE A 299 2.64 24.54 -6.99
C PHE A 299 2.09 24.87 -5.61
N GLU A 300 0.77 24.81 -5.39
CA GLU A 300 0.17 25.01 -4.07
C GLU A 300 0.58 23.92 -3.06
N ALA A 301 0.97 22.75 -3.57
CA ALA A 301 1.39 21.61 -2.76
C ALA A 301 2.90 21.31 -2.86
N ALA A 302 3.65 22.05 -3.67
CA ALA A 302 5.06 21.80 -3.88
C ALA A 302 5.92 22.52 -2.82
N ASP A 303 6.86 21.80 -2.22
CA ASP A 303 7.90 22.40 -1.38
C ASP A 303 8.91 23.18 -2.23
N TYR A 304 9.17 22.71 -3.45
CA TYR A 304 10.03 23.37 -4.44
C TYR A 304 9.34 23.43 -5.80
N GLY A 305 9.08 24.64 -6.30
CA GLY A 305 8.50 24.88 -7.62
C GLY A 305 9.51 25.50 -8.58
N LEU A 306 9.58 24.99 -9.81
CA LEU A 306 10.34 25.58 -10.91
C LEU A 306 9.44 25.79 -12.13
N VAL A 307 9.31 27.04 -12.57
CA VAL A 307 8.61 27.39 -13.80
C VAL A 307 9.57 27.23 -14.99
N ALA A 308 9.50 26.09 -15.68
CA ALA A 308 10.42 25.76 -16.77
C ALA A 308 9.88 24.68 -17.72
N ASP A 309 10.56 24.50 -18.86
CA ASP A 309 10.32 23.38 -19.76
C ASP A 309 10.94 22.10 -19.21
N VAL A 310 10.11 21.06 -19.00
CA VAL A 310 10.56 19.72 -18.62
C VAL A 310 11.48 19.09 -19.67
N TYR A 311 11.31 19.43 -20.95
CA TYR A 311 12.11 18.88 -22.05
C TYR A 311 13.54 19.43 -22.10
N GLU A 312 13.78 20.60 -21.50
CA GLU A 312 15.10 21.21 -21.43
C GLU A 312 15.75 20.96 -20.06
N THR A 313 14.98 21.22 -19.00
CA THR A 313 15.46 21.22 -17.61
C THR A 313 15.82 19.83 -17.12
N ILE A 314 14.95 18.84 -17.36
CA ILE A 314 15.13 17.50 -16.78
C ILE A 314 16.30 16.75 -17.39
N PRO A 315 16.56 16.79 -18.72
CA PRO A 315 17.80 16.25 -19.26
C PRO A 315 19.08 16.89 -18.70
N GLU A 316 19.05 18.19 -18.34
CA GLU A 316 20.18 18.82 -17.65
C GLU A 316 20.38 18.27 -16.24
N TRP A 317 19.30 18.13 -15.46
CA TRP A 317 19.35 17.54 -14.12
C TRP A 317 19.91 16.11 -14.17
N THR A 318 19.37 15.28 -15.06
CA THR A 318 19.81 13.89 -15.25
C THR A 318 21.30 13.80 -15.56
N ARG A 319 21.83 14.69 -16.42
CA ARG A 319 23.29 14.73 -16.72
C ARG A 319 24.12 15.10 -15.49
N ARG A 320 23.69 16.09 -14.70
CA ARG A 320 24.41 16.50 -13.49
C ARG A 320 24.43 15.42 -12.42
N ILE A 321 23.30 14.73 -12.22
CA ILE A 321 23.17 13.63 -11.26
C ILE A 321 24.03 12.42 -11.66
N LYS A 322 24.09 12.09 -12.95
CA LYS A 322 24.94 10.98 -13.43
C LYS A 322 26.44 11.31 -13.43
N GLY A 323 26.78 12.59 -13.44
CA GLY A 323 28.17 13.08 -13.45
C GLY A 323 28.76 13.33 -12.06
N SER A 324 27.95 13.22 -11.00
CA SER A 324 28.35 13.31 -9.58
C SER A 324 28.54 11.93 -8.98
#